data_AF-A0A4Q6DZQ9-F1
#
_entry.id   AF-A0A4Q6DZQ9-F1
#
_cell.length_a   1.000
_cell.length_b   1.000
_cell.length_c   1.000
_cell.angle_alpha   90.00
_cell.angle_beta   90.00
_cell.angle_gamma   90.00
#
_symmetry.space_group_name_H-M   'P 1'
#
loop_
_entity.id
_entity.type
_entity.pdbx_description
1 polymer ?
#
loop_
_entity_poly.entity_id
_entity_poly.type
_entity_poly.pdbx_seq_one_letter_code
_entity_poly.pdbx_strand_id
1 'polypeptide(L)' 'MRSNPILTSLYFLLFLLIVNSSVAQPAGKPADLKCEYLVNPIGIDAPTPRLTWLLNDNREGAVQKAYSV' A
#
# COMPACT_ATOMS: atom_id res chain seq x y z
N MET A 1 -3.82 -38.79 -30.35
CA MET A 1 -3.67 -38.50 -28.90
C MET A 1 -4.39 -37.19 -28.61
N ARG A 2 -5.59 -37.25 -28.02
CA ARG A 2 -6.42 -36.08 -27.73
C ARG A 2 -6.01 -35.57 -26.34
N SER A 3 -5.56 -34.33 -26.22
CA SER A 3 -5.22 -33.73 -24.93
C SER A 3 -6.46 -33.65 -24.04
N ASN A 4 -6.31 -33.96 -22.75
CA ASN A 4 -7.41 -33.93 -21.79
C ASN A 4 -7.74 -32.47 -21.44
N PRO A 5 -8.94 -31.95 -21.76
CA PRO A 5 -9.27 -30.53 -21.61
C PRO A 5 -9.30 -30.07 -20.15
N ILE A 6 -9.55 -30.99 -19.22
CA ILE A 6 -9.53 -30.75 -17.77
C ILE A 6 -8.11 -30.47 -17.30
N LEU A 7 -7.13 -31.24 -17.79
CA LEU A 7 -5.72 -31.07 -17.41
C LEU A 7 -5.17 -29.75 -17.94
N THR A 8 -5.52 -29.37 -19.18
CA THR A 8 -5.12 -28.07 -19.75
C THR A 8 -5.76 -26.90 -19.01
N SER A 9 -7.02 -27.04 -18.57
CA SER A 9 -7.68 -26.00 -17.77
C SER A 9 -7.05 -25.86 -16.38
N LEU A 10 -6.65 -26.97 -15.75
CA LEU A 10 -5.96 -26.96 -14.47
C LEU A 10 -4.57 -26.28 -14.55
N TYR A 11 -3.80 -26.59 -15.59
CA TYR A 11 -2.52 -25.91 -15.83
C TYR A 11 -2.69 -24.42 -16.10
N PHE A 12 -3.73 -24.02 -16.83
CA PHE A 12 -4.04 -22.62 -17.08
C PHE A 12 -4.46 -21.87 -15.81
N LEU A 13 -5.28 -22.50 -14.95
CA LEU A 13 -5.67 -21.94 -13.66
C LEU A 13 -4.47 -21.80 -12.70
N LEU A 14 -3.61 -22.82 -12.65
CA LEU A 14 -2.39 -22.80 -11.85
C LEU A 14 -1.43 -21.69 -12.33
N PHE A 15 -1.29 -21.53 -13.65
CA PHE A 15 -0.51 -20.45 -14.24
C PHE A 15 -1.05 -19.08 -13.83
N LEU A 16 -2.37 -18.85 -13.94
CA LEU A 16 -3.02 -17.60 -13.52
C LEU A 16 -2.80 -17.27 -12.03
N LEU A 17 -2.84 -18.26 -11.14
CA LEU A 17 -2.62 -18.06 -9.70
C LEU A 17 -1.19 -17.60 -9.40
N ILE A 18 -0.19 -18.11 -10.10
CA ILE A 18 1.22 -17.80 -9.86
C ILE A 18 1.57 -16.35 -10.27
N VAL A 19 1.03 -15.86 -11.40
CA VAL A 19 1.37 -14.53 -11.94
C VAL A 19 0.95 -13.36 -11.02
N ASN A 20 -0.02 -13.57 -10.12
CA ASN A 20 -0.55 -12.52 -9.25
C ASN A 20 0.32 -12.22 -8.00
N SER A 21 1.41 -12.96 -7.78
CA SER A 21 2.13 -12.97 -6.51
C SER A 21 3.13 -11.81 -6.31
N SER A 22 3.28 -10.90 -7.28
CA SER A 22 4.41 -9.95 -7.31
C SER A 22 4.01 -8.47 -7.32
N VAL A 23 2.93 -8.10 -6.62
CA VAL A 23 2.67 -6.68 -6.35
C VAL A 23 3.57 -6.21 -5.21
N ALA A 24 4.62 -5.46 -5.53
CA ALA A 24 5.42 -4.77 -4.53
C ALA A 24 4.54 -3.75 -3.81
N GLN A 25 4.17 -4.04 -2.56
CA GLN A 25 3.51 -3.05 -1.71
C GLN A 25 4.52 -1.94 -1.41
N PRO A 26 4.18 -0.66 -1.62
CA PRO A 26 5.02 0.43 -1.16
C PRO A 26 5.21 0.29 0.35
N ALA A 27 6.44 0.03 0.80
CA ALA A 27 6.79 0.09 2.22
C ALA A 27 6.75 1.55 2.69
N GLY A 28 6.37 1.79 3.94
CA GLY A 28 6.37 3.14 4.50
C GLY A 28 5.20 4.02 4.07
N LYS A 29 4.02 3.45 3.80
CA LYS A 29 2.82 4.27 3.57
C LYS A 29 2.56 5.17 4.78
N PRO A 30 2.27 6.47 4.60
CA PRO A 30 1.83 7.33 5.68
C PRO A 30 0.58 6.75 6.35
N ALA A 31 0.59 6.68 7.68
CA ALA A 31 -0.54 6.27 8.51
C ALA A 31 -0.87 7.35 9.53
N ASP A 32 -2.02 7.24 10.18
CA ASP A 32 -2.46 8.17 11.24
C ASP A 32 -2.35 9.64 10.83
N LEU A 33 -2.88 9.97 9.65
CA LEU A 33 -2.86 11.32 9.08
C LEU A 33 -3.63 12.29 9.98
N LYS A 34 -2.98 13.39 10.36
CA LYS A 34 -3.58 14.44 11.19
C LYS A 34 -3.28 15.82 10.64
N CYS A 35 -4.19 16.74 10.95
CA CYS A 35 -4.04 18.18 10.78
C CYS A 35 -4.26 18.82 12.14
N GLU A 36 -3.33 19.67 12.60
CA GLU A 36 -3.42 20.29 13.94
C GLU A 36 -3.66 19.25 15.05
N TYR A 37 -2.98 18.09 14.95
CA TYR A 37 -3.10 16.93 15.86
C TYR A 37 -4.46 16.24 15.87
N LEU A 38 -5.39 16.63 15.00
CA LEU A 38 -6.74 16.06 14.90
C LEU A 38 -6.86 15.17 13.65
N VAL A 39 -7.66 14.11 13.76
CA VAL A 39 -8.02 13.24 12.64
C VAL A 39 -9.28 13.80 11.98
N ASN A 40 -9.21 14.09 10.67
CA ASN A 40 -10.31 14.65 9.87
C ASN A 40 -11.00 15.88 10.51
N PRO A 41 -10.26 16.92 10.94
CA PRO A 41 -10.86 18.07 11.58
C PRO A 41 -11.71 18.90 10.62
N ILE A 42 -12.72 19.58 11.17
CA ILE A 42 -13.52 20.59 10.49
C ILE A 42 -13.34 21.91 11.25
N GLY A 43 -13.17 23.02 10.55
CA GLY A 43 -13.02 24.35 11.17
C GLY A 43 -11.62 24.60 11.72
N ILE A 44 -10.59 24.48 10.88
CA ILE A 44 -9.22 24.88 11.22
C ILE A 44 -9.01 26.33 10.76
N ASP A 45 -8.85 27.24 11.73
CA ASP A 45 -8.59 28.67 11.46
C ASP A 45 -7.09 29.02 11.41
N ALA A 46 -6.22 28.01 11.52
CA ALA A 46 -4.77 28.20 11.41
C ALA A 46 -4.37 28.54 9.97
N PRO A 47 -3.68 29.67 9.71
CA PRO A 47 -3.31 30.07 8.35
C PRO A 47 -2.28 29.14 7.68
N THR A 48 -1.49 28.42 8.48
CA THR A 48 -0.51 27.43 8.04
C THR A 48 -0.67 26.15 8.86
N PRO A 49 -1.66 25.30 8.55
CA PRO A 49 -1.97 24.12 9.34
C PRO A 49 -0.84 23.09 9.29
N ARG A 50 -0.55 22.49 10.43
CA ARG A 50 0.48 21.47 10.62
C ARG A 50 -0.08 20.11 10.23
N LEU A 51 0.53 19.51 9.21
CA LEU A 51 0.25 18.13 8.80
C LEU A 51 1.21 17.18 9.51
N THR A 52 0.69 16.06 10.01
CA THR A 52 1.51 15.01 10.62
C THR A 52 1.04 13.62 10.17
N TRP A 53 1.97 12.68 10.11
CA TRP A 53 1.73 11.28 9.78
C TRP A 53 2.78 10.39 10.44
N LEU A 54 2.45 9.10 10.55
CA LEU A 54 3.34 8.04 10.98
C LEU A 54 3.91 7.30 9.76
N LEU A 55 5.21 6.99 9.76
CA LEU A 55 5.81 6.10 8.76
C LEU A 55 5.45 4.64 9.08
N ASN A 56 4.54 4.03 8.31
CA ASN A 56 4.20 2.62 8.46
C ASN A 56 5.14 1.73 7.65
N ASP A 57 6.33 1.47 8.20
CA ASP A 57 7.37 0.64 7.61
C ASP A 57 7.84 -0.41 8.62
N ASN A 58 7.77 -1.68 8.25
CA ASN A 58 8.14 -2.80 9.12
C ASN A 58 9.63 -3.15 9.05
N ARG A 59 10.40 -2.46 8.21
CA ARG A 59 11.84 -2.67 8.07
C ARG A 59 12.58 -1.99 9.22
N GLU A 60 13.56 -2.67 9.78
CA GLU A 60 14.47 -2.07 10.77
C GLU A 60 15.29 -0.95 10.12
N GLY A 61 15.43 0.18 10.84
CA GLY A 61 16.15 1.35 10.33
C GLY A 61 15.44 2.09 9.20
N ALA A 62 14.14 1.86 8.97
CA ALA A 62 13.36 2.62 8.02
C ALA A 62 13.34 4.12 8.38
N VAL A 63 13.70 4.95 7.41
CA VAL A 63 13.72 6.42 7.56
C VAL A 63 13.06 7.09 6.37
N GLN A 64 12.36 8.18 6.64
CA GLN A 64 11.77 9.02 5.60
C GLN A 64 12.82 9.99 5.05
N LYS A 65 13.05 9.96 3.73
CA LYS A 65 14.05 10.82 3.07
C LYS A 65 13.46 12.06 2.39
N ALA A 66 12.18 11.99 2.02
CA ALA A 66 11.48 13.05 1.32
C ALA A 66 9.98 13.00 1.66
N TYR A 67 9.26 14.06 1.31
CA TYR A 67 7.80 14.11 1.35
C TYR A 67 7.28 14.95 0.19
N SER A 68 5.99 14.76 -0.12
CA SER A 68 5.22 15.64 -1.00
C SER A 68 3.84 15.80 -0.41
N VAL A 69 3.29 17.00 -0.55
CA VAL A 69 1.90 17.35 -0.23
C VAL A 69 1.22 17.78 -1.51
#